data_AF-A0A818RBT4-F1
#
_entry.id   AF-A0A818RBT4-F1
#
_cell.length_a   1.000
_cell.length_b   1.000
_cell.length_c   1.000
_cell.angle_alpha   90.00
_cell.angle_beta   90.00
_cell.angle_gamma   90.00
#
_symmetry.space_group_name_H-M   'P 1'
#
loop_
_entity.id
_entity.type
_entity.pdbx_description
1 polymer ?
#
loop_
_entity_poly.entity_id
_entity_poly.type
_entity_poly.pdbx_seq_one_letter_code
_entity_poly.pdbx_strand_id
1 'polypeptide(L)'
;MVNRALIICSTYTPLAAEFNEIRRIGLKNDYPLSFIDNIIGIKLSQYRRKMNGESKLTVIRCDKKKMYVELPFIRSSTLELKKKIKHLSNKLRPDLDIQFFTKPPPSTQAFFKTKDPIVKHMQADVVYYIKCNDCSHPYIGKTERQCLRRLHEHGAPKTIYQQQQCNHVSDDLSVSNNIIELRRSSRIKNKTATVTTAPPPPTTDDDNNDNKIAKSSITRHEKETGHHMDWNNFQVTWQDNHYYRLLIKESLFIKTYEPELNKTTHSVPLLVFPDGLPRVLLPNPDL
;
A
#
# COMPACT_ATOMS: atom_id res chain seq x y z
N MET A 1 10.48 -44.57 -26.75
CA MET A 1 11.26 -45.57 -27.51
C MET A 1 11.63 -45.06 -28.91
N VAL A 2 10.68 -44.66 -29.75
CA VAL A 2 10.91 -44.17 -31.13
C VAL A 2 11.95 -43.04 -31.23
N ASN A 3 11.84 -41.99 -30.40
CA ASN A 3 12.82 -40.89 -30.39
C ASN A 3 14.24 -41.36 -30.08
N ARG A 4 14.39 -42.37 -29.22
CA ARG A 4 15.68 -42.90 -28.81
C ARG A 4 16.32 -43.68 -29.96
N ALA A 5 15.53 -44.50 -30.67
CA ALA A 5 15.99 -45.20 -31.87
C ALA A 5 16.48 -44.23 -32.95
N LEU A 6 15.73 -43.14 -33.21
CA LEU A 6 16.13 -42.09 -34.17
C LEU A 6 17.41 -41.32 -33.80
N ILE A 7 17.79 -41.28 -32.52
CA ILE A 7 19.00 -40.59 -32.05
C ILE A 7 20.21 -41.53 -32.07
N ILE A 8 20.02 -42.79 -31.69
CA ILE A 8 21.12 -43.74 -31.45
C ILE A 8 21.49 -44.52 -32.71
N CYS A 9 20.52 -44.84 -33.57
CA CYS A 9 20.78 -45.65 -34.76
C CYS A 9 21.43 -44.78 -35.85
N SER A 10 22.70 -45.06 -36.16
CA SER A 10 23.48 -44.31 -37.15
C SER A 10 23.13 -44.67 -38.61
N THR A 11 22.62 -45.89 -38.84
CA THR A 11 22.30 -46.40 -40.18
C THR A 11 20.87 -46.95 -40.25
N TYR A 12 20.34 -47.08 -41.46
CA TYR A 12 18.95 -47.48 -41.69
C TYR A 12 18.65 -48.91 -41.21
N THR A 13 19.57 -49.85 -41.41
CA THR A 13 19.40 -51.27 -41.06
C THR A 13 19.09 -51.51 -39.57
N PRO A 14 19.90 -51.01 -38.60
CA PRO A 14 19.58 -51.13 -37.19
C PRO A 14 18.34 -50.31 -36.78
N LEU A 15 18.09 -49.16 -37.42
CA LEU A 15 16.88 -48.36 -37.14
C LEU A 15 15.59 -49.13 -37.49
N ALA A 16 15.58 -49.83 -38.62
CA ALA A 16 14.44 -50.65 -39.04
C ALA A 16 14.22 -51.84 -38.10
N ALA A 17 15.29 -52.50 -37.65
CA ALA A 17 15.22 -53.56 -36.65
C ALA A 17 14.65 -53.05 -35.32
N GLU A 18 15.10 -51.89 -34.84
CA GLU A 18 14.57 -51.25 -33.62
C GLU A 18 13.09 -50.87 -33.76
N PHE A 19 12.64 -50.40 -34.91
CA PHE A 19 11.20 -50.14 -35.13
C PHE A 19 10.36 -51.42 -35.10
N ASN A 20 10.89 -52.53 -35.62
CA ASN A 20 10.21 -53.82 -35.52
C ASN A 20 10.14 -54.32 -34.06
N GLU A 21 11.19 -54.10 -33.28
CA GLU A 21 11.20 -54.44 -31.86
C GLU A 21 10.23 -53.55 -31.06
N ILE A 22 10.15 -52.26 -31.38
CA ILE A 22 9.16 -51.33 -30.80
C ILE A 22 7.73 -51.77 -31.12
N ARG A 23 7.46 -52.22 -32.36
CA ARG A 23 6.15 -52.79 -32.72
C ARG A 23 5.84 -54.05 -31.93
N ARG A 24 6.82 -54.96 -31.79
CA ARG A 24 6.69 -56.20 -31.02
C ARG A 24 6.39 -55.93 -29.54
N ILE A 25 7.11 -55.01 -28.92
CA ILE A 25 6.90 -54.60 -27.52
C ILE A 25 5.54 -53.88 -27.37
N GLY A 26 5.17 -53.02 -28.31
CA GLY A 26 3.89 -52.33 -28.29
C GLY A 26 2.71 -53.31 -28.42
N LEU A 27 2.80 -54.28 -29.34
CA LEU A 27 1.77 -55.31 -29.51
C LEU A 27 1.66 -56.22 -28.28
N LYS A 28 2.79 -56.57 -27.64
CA LYS A 28 2.80 -57.35 -26.39
C LYS A 28 2.13 -56.60 -25.22
N ASN A 29 2.08 -55.27 -25.29
CA ASN A 29 1.39 -54.43 -24.32
C ASN A 29 0.01 -53.96 -24.83
N ASP A 30 -0.59 -54.69 -25.78
CA ASP A 30 -1.93 -54.46 -26.34
C ASP A 30 -2.14 -53.07 -26.97
N TYR A 31 -1.08 -52.42 -27.46
CA TYR A 31 -1.22 -51.20 -28.26
C TYR A 31 -1.57 -51.52 -29.72
N PRO A 32 -2.59 -50.85 -30.32
CA PRO A 32 -2.92 -51.02 -31.73
C PRO A 32 -1.74 -50.67 -32.66
N LEU A 33 -1.49 -51.50 -33.68
CA LEU A 33 -0.40 -51.27 -34.65
C LEU A 33 -0.55 -49.93 -35.38
N SER A 34 -1.78 -49.55 -35.74
CA SER A 34 -2.09 -48.26 -36.38
C SER A 34 -1.64 -47.06 -35.54
N PHE A 35 -1.75 -47.17 -34.21
CA PHE A 35 -1.28 -46.13 -33.29
C PHE A 35 0.26 -46.07 -33.27
N ILE A 36 0.93 -47.23 -33.17
CA ILE A 36 2.40 -47.30 -33.14
C ILE A 36 2.99 -46.76 -34.44
N ASP A 37 2.47 -47.19 -35.59
CA ASP A 37 2.96 -46.75 -36.90
C ASP A 37 2.73 -45.26 -37.15
N ASN A 38 1.60 -44.72 -36.68
CA ASN A 38 1.34 -43.27 -36.73
C ASN A 38 2.39 -42.49 -35.92
N ILE A 39 2.69 -42.95 -34.70
CA ILE A 39 3.72 -42.31 -33.86
C ILE A 39 5.12 -42.40 -34.51
N ILE A 40 5.47 -43.56 -35.10
CA ILE A 40 6.73 -43.71 -35.85
C ILE A 40 6.77 -42.73 -37.02
N GLY A 41 5.71 -42.62 -37.81
CA GLY A 41 5.62 -41.71 -38.95
C GLY A 41 5.71 -40.24 -38.56
N ILE A 42 5.03 -39.81 -37.50
CA ILE A 42 5.11 -38.44 -36.95
C ILE A 42 6.55 -38.12 -36.52
N LYS A 43 7.21 -39.04 -35.81
CA LYS A 43 8.57 -38.79 -35.31
C LYS A 43 9.62 -38.84 -36.40
N LEU A 44 9.49 -39.75 -37.37
CA LEU A 44 10.40 -39.84 -38.50
C LEU A 44 10.28 -38.60 -39.41
N SER A 45 9.07 -38.13 -39.69
CA SER A 45 8.86 -36.89 -40.48
C SER A 45 9.39 -35.64 -39.76
N GLN A 46 9.25 -35.57 -38.43
CA GLN A 46 9.86 -34.50 -37.61
C GLN A 46 11.40 -34.56 -37.66
N TYR A 47 11.99 -35.75 -37.56
CA TYR A 47 13.44 -35.93 -37.64
C TYR A 47 14.01 -35.55 -39.01
N ARG A 48 13.34 -35.95 -40.10
CA ARG A 48 13.74 -35.58 -41.47
C ARG A 48 13.68 -34.07 -41.71
N ARG A 49 12.63 -33.39 -41.25
CA ARG A 49 12.53 -31.92 -41.33
C ARG A 49 13.66 -31.21 -40.58
N LYS A 50 14.05 -31.76 -39.41
CA LYS A 50 15.19 -31.24 -38.63
C LYS A 50 16.53 -31.43 -39.35
N MET A 51 16.74 -32.59 -39.98
CA MET A 51 17.96 -32.92 -40.73
C MET A 51 18.10 -32.13 -42.03
N ASN A 52 17.00 -31.93 -42.75
CA ASN A 52 16.99 -31.25 -44.05
C ASN A 52 17.18 -29.73 -43.94
N GLY A 53 17.37 -29.17 -42.74
CA GLY A 53 17.60 -27.74 -42.58
C GLY A 53 16.48 -26.89 -43.15
N GLU A 54 15.23 -27.41 -43.19
CA GLU A 54 14.04 -26.58 -43.33
C GLU A 54 13.92 -25.76 -42.04
N SER A 55 14.80 -24.77 -41.96
CA SER A 55 14.57 -23.55 -41.24
C SER A 55 13.15 -23.15 -41.58
N LYS A 56 12.29 -23.10 -40.57
CA LYS A 56 11.16 -22.18 -40.65
C LYS A 56 11.78 -20.89 -41.20
N LEU A 57 11.40 -20.47 -42.40
CA LEU A 57 11.49 -19.08 -42.77
C LEU A 57 10.70 -18.36 -41.68
N THR A 58 11.39 -17.98 -40.60
CA THR A 58 10.91 -16.99 -39.68
C THR A 58 10.96 -15.72 -40.51
N VAL A 59 9.90 -15.50 -41.27
CA VAL A 59 9.44 -14.14 -41.55
C VAL A 59 9.60 -13.45 -40.21
N ILE A 60 10.52 -12.50 -40.13
CA ILE A 60 10.63 -11.60 -38.99
C ILE A 60 9.30 -10.85 -39.02
N ARG A 61 8.28 -11.45 -38.41
CA ARG A 61 7.05 -10.75 -38.08
C ARG A 61 7.54 -9.69 -37.12
N CYS A 62 7.36 -8.42 -37.48
CA CYS A 62 7.62 -7.35 -36.52
C CYS A 62 6.88 -7.73 -35.23
N ASP A 63 7.60 -7.79 -34.11
CA ASP A 63 6.98 -8.11 -32.84
C ASP A 63 5.89 -7.06 -32.60
N LYS A 64 4.65 -7.54 -32.48
CA LYS A 64 3.52 -6.64 -32.28
C LYS A 64 3.74 -5.84 -31.00
N LYS A 65 3.52 -4.53 -31.05
CA LYS A 65 3.62 -3.68 -29.86
C LYS A 65 2.50 -4.08 -28.90
N LYS A 66 2.87 -4.57 -27.72
CA LYS A 66 1.92 -5.01 -26.69
C LYS A 66 1.28 -3.81 -26.01
N MET A 67 -0.04 -3.83 -25.89
CA MET A 67 -0.82 -2.83 -25.16
C MET A 67 -1.75 -3.53 -24.18
N TYR A 68 -1.71 -3.10 -22.92
CA TYR A 68 -2.56 -3.68 -21.88
C TYR A 68 -3.77 -2.78 -21.65
N VAL A 69 -4.96 -3.38 -21.67
CA VAL A 69 -6.23 -2.67 -21.47
C VAL A 69 -6.97 -3.29 -20.30
N GLU A 70 -7.31 -2.44 -19.35
CA GLU A 70 -8.14 -2.79 -18.21
C GLU A 70 -9.62 -2.75 -18.59
N LEU A 71 -10.39 -3.76 -18.18
CA LEU A 71 -11.85 -3.77 -18.31
C LEU A 71 -12.52 -4.17 -17.00
N PRO A 72 -13.67 -3.60 -16.62
CA PRO A 72 -14.48 -4.13 -15.54
C PRO A 72 -15.11 -5.47 -15.95
N PHE A 73 -15.13 -6.45 -15.06
CA PHE A 73 -15.75 -7.75 -15.29
C PHE A 73 -17.26 -7.68 -15.03
N ILE A 74 -18.04 -7.57 -16.10
CA ILE A 74 -19.49 -7.58 -16.13
C ILE A 74 -19.92 -8.80 -16.95
N ARG A 75 -19.71 -9.98 -16.36
CA ARG A 75 -20.14 -11.29 -16.87
C ARG A 75 -19.92 -11.45 -18.39
N SER A 76 -20.98 -11.78 -19.14
CA SER A 76 -20.96 -12.04 -20.58
C SER A 76 -20.67 -10.78 -21.41
N SER A 77 -21.17 -9.61 -20.99
CA SER A 77 -20.98 -8.36 -21.73
C SER A 77 -19.50 -7.99 -21.90
N THR A 78 -18.69 -8.17 -20.85
CA THR A 78 -17.24 -7.91 -20.93
C THR A 78 -16.53 -8.89 -21.86
N LEU A 79 -16.97 -10.15 -21.91
CA LEU A 79 -16.38 -11.15 -22.81
C LEU A 79 -16.71 -10.84 -24.28
N GLU A 80 -17.96 -10.47 -24.57
CA GLU A 80 -18.38 -10.05 -25.91
C GLU A 80 -17.67 -8.77 -26.35
N LEU A 81 -17.54 -7.79 -25.44
CA LEU A 81 -16.77 -6.58 -25.69
C LEU A 81 -15.30 -6.90 -25.99
N LYS A 82 -14.65 -7.75 -25.19
CA LYS A 82 -13.26 -8.19 -25.40
C LYS A 82 -13.07 -8.82 -26.79
N LYS A 83 -14.00 -9.68 -27.23
CA LYS A 83 -13.96 -10.28 -28.57
C LYS A 83 -14.10 -9.21 -29.67
N LYS A 84 -15.08 -8.32 -29.55
CA LYS A 84 -15.33 -7.24 -30.51
C LYS A 84 -14.13 -6.30 -30.65
N ILE A 85 -13.57 -5.85 -29.54
CA ILE A 85 -12.39 -4.97 -29.54
C ILE A 85 -11.17 -5.72 -30.10
N LYS A 86 -10.97 -6.99 -29.75
CA LYS A 86 -9.85 -7.78 -30.31
C LYS A 86 -9.98 -7.95 -31.83
N HIS A 87 -11.19 -8.19 -32.33
CA HIS A 87 -11.45 -8.27 -33.76
C HIS A 87 -11.18 -6.92 -34.45
N LEU A 88 -11.70 -5.83 -33.88
CA LEU A 88 -11.49 -4.48 -34.39
C LEU A 88 -10.00 -4.09 -34.39
N SER A 89 -9.28 -4.43 -33.33
CA SER A 89 -7.83 -4.18 -33.22
C SER A 89 -7.06 -4.88 -34.32
N ASN A 90 -7.33 -6.16 -34.56
CA ASN A 90 -6.65 -6.90 -35.63
C ASN A 90 -6.98 -6.36 -37.02
N LYS A 91 -8.19 -5.80 -37.20
CA LYS A 91 -8.63 -5.21 -38.47
C LYS A 91 -7.99 -3.84 -38.72
N LEU A 92 -7.94 -2.96 -37.71
CA LEU A 92 -7.45 -1.58 -37.86
C LEU A 92 -5.93 -1.47 -37.68
N ARG A 93 -5.35 -2.23 -36.74
CA ARG A 93 -3.96 -2.12 -36.29
C ARG A 93 -3.37 -3.50 -36.03
N PRO A 94 -3.00 -4.24 -37.09
CA PRO A 94 -2.44 -5.59 -36.95
C PRO A 94 -1.05 -5.60 -36.28
N ASP A 95 -0.39 -4.45 -36.23
CA ASP A 95 0.88 -4.18 -35.54
C ASP A 95 0.76 -4.11 -34.02
N LEU A 96 -0.45 -3.95 -33.47
CA LEU A 96 -0.71 -3.92 -32.04
C LEU A 96 -1.22 -5.29 -31.54
N ASP A 97 -0.70 -5.75 -30.40
CA ASP A 97 -1.24 -6.88 -29.64
C ASP A 97 -1.90 -6.38 -28.36
N ILE A 98 -3.24 -6.31 -28.37
CA ILE A 98 -4.00 -5.82 -27.23
C ILE A 98 -4.32 -6.97 -26.28
N GLN A 99 -3.81 -6.87 -25.05
CA GLN A 99 -4.07 -7.81 -23.97
C GLN A 99 -5.05 -7.21 -22.96
N PHE A 100 -6.18 -7.87 -22.77
CA PHE A 100 -7.23 -7.43 -21.86
C PHE A 100 -7.15 -8.16 -20.53
N PHE A 101 -7.09 -7.41 -19.45
CA PHE A 101 -7.25 -7.91 -18.08
C PHE A 101 -8.56 -7.37 -17.49
N THR A 102 -9.32 -8.27 -16.87
CA THR A 102 -10.63 -7.93 -16.31
C THR A 102 -10.55 -7.79 -14.80
N LYS A 103 -10.92 -6.63 -14.24
CA LYS A 103 -11.01 -6.44 -12.79
C LYS A 103 -12.41 -6.81 -12.28
N PRO A 104 -12.52 -7.58 -11.19
CA PRO A 104 -13.81 -7.83 -10.57
C PRO A 104 -14.41 -6.51 -10.05
N PRO A 105 -15.74 -6.45 -9.83
CA PRO A 105 -16.33 -5.34 -9.10
C PRO A 105 -15.66 -5.21 -7.72
N PRO A 106 -15.53 -3.98 -7.18
CA PRO A 106 -14.92 -3.76 -5.88
C PRO A 106 -15.69 -4.53 -4.79
N SER A 107 -14.99 -4.99 -3.77
CA SER A 107 -15.61 -5.69 -2.64
C SER A 107 -16.60 -4.77 -1.91
N THR A 108 -17.57 -5.36 -1.20
CA THR A 108 -18.53 -4.61 -0.36
C THR A 108 -17.84 -3.65 0.61
N GLN A 109 -16.65 -4.00 1.08
CA GLN A 109 -15.80 -3.16 1.94
C GLN A 109 -15.40 -1.82 1.30
N ALA A 110 -15.34 -1.74 -0.03
CA ALA A 110 -15.09 -0.47 -0.72
C ALA A 110 -16.29 0.48 -0.61
N PHE A 111 -17.51 -0.06 -0.53
CA PHE A 111 -18.74 0.73 -0.39
C PHE A 111 -19.03 1.09 1.07
N PHE A 112 -18.69 0.20 2.00
CA PHE A 112 -18.91 0.39 3.43
C PHE A 112 -17.58 0.37 4.16
N LYS A 113 -17.14 1.54 4.64
CA LYS A 113 -15.99 1.64 5.55
C LYS A 113 -16.29 0.79 6.78
N THR A 114 -15.52 -0.28 6.98
CA THR A 114 -15.74 -1.24 8.08
C THR A 114 -15.53 -0.63 9.47
N LYS A 115 -14.76 0.45 9.57
CA LYS A 115 -14.44 1.13 10.82
C LYS A 115 -14.81 2.59 10.73
N ASP A 116 -15.25 3.13 11.86
CA ASP A 116 -15.49 4.56 12.02
C ASP A 116 -14.19 5.35 11.77
N PRO A 117 -14.28 6.54 11.15
CA PRO A 117 -13.12 7.39 10.94
C PRO A 117 -12.52 7.79 12.29
N ILE A 118 -11.22 7.58 12.44
CA ILE A 118 -10.49 8.01 13.65
C ILE A 118 -10.27 9.51 13.56
N VAL A 119 -10.75 10.25 14.58
CA VAL A 119 -10.58 11.70 14.68
C VAL A 119 -9.10 12.06 14.68
N LYS A 120 -8.75 13.17 14.01
CA LYS A 120 -7.38 13.67 13.79
C LYS A 120 -6.45 13.54 15.00
N HIS A 121 -6.87 13.98 16.19
CA HIS A 121 -6.06 13.95 17.41
C HIS A 121 -5.80 12.53 17.96
N MET A 122 -6.63 11.54 17.61
CA MET A 122 -6.46 10.14 17.99
C MET A 122 -5.71 9.31 16.95
N GLN A 123 -5.39 9.88 15.79
CA GLN A 123 -4.65 9.17 14.74
C GLN A 123 -3.22 8.88 15.18
N ALA A 124 -2.71 7.72 14.75
CA ALA A 124 -1.35 7.24 14.99
C ALA A 124 -0.68 6.93 13.65
N ASP A 125 0.63 6.77 13.68
CA ASP A 125 1.49 6.54 12.51
C ASP A 125 1.35 7.63 11.45
N VAL A 126 1.47 8.89 11.88
CA VAL A 126 1.27 10.06 11.03
C VAL A 126 2.48 10.98 11.00
N VAL A 127 2.62 11.69 9.89
CA VAL A 127 3.41 12.92 9.77
C VAL A 127 2.45 14.08 9.95
N TYR A 128 2.81 14.99 10.85
CA TYR A 128 2.02 16.16 11.19
C TYR A 128 2.84 17.44 11.03
N TYR A 129 2.12 18.54 10.91
CA TYR A 129 2.63 19.88 10.68
C TYR A 129 1.97 20.83 11.68
N ILE A 130 2.77 21.63 12.37
CA ILE A 130 2.32 22.61 13.37
C ILE A 130 2.85 23.97 12.97
N LYS A 131 1.98 24.98 12.95
CA LYS A 131 2.38 26.38 12.73
C LYS A 131 2.62 27.07 14.07
N CYS A 132 3.53 28.04 14.05
CA CYS A 132 3.58 29.06 15.08
C CYS A 132 2.57 30.17 14.73
N ASN A 133 1.89 30.72 15.74
CA ASN A 133 0.95 31.84 15.55
C ASN A 133 1.68 33.16 15.28
N ASP A 134 2.85 33.33 15.88
CA ASP A 134 3.57 34.61 15.88
C ASP A 134 4.68 34.66 14.83
N CYS A 135 5.12 33.52 14.28
CA CYS A 135 6.14 33.48 13.24
C CYS A 135 5.83 32.49 12.11
N SER A 136 6.38 32.74 10.93
CA SER A 136 6.17 31.93 9.72
C SER A 136 6.98 30.63 9.69
N HIS A 137 7.43 30.14 10.85
CA HIS A 137 8.28 28.97 10.93
C HIS A 137 7.47 27.76 11.43
N PRO A 138 7.17 26.79 10.57
CA PRO A 138 6.45 25.60 10.98
C PRO A 138 7.38 24.53 11.55
N TYR A 139 6.79 23.60 12.30
CA TYR A 139 7.42 22.36 12.73
C TYR A 139 6.78 21.18 12.02
N ILE A 140 7.62 20.30 11.46
CA ILE A 140 7.20 19.04 10.84
C ILE A 140 7.70 17.90 11.71
N GLY A 141 6.83 16.95 12.05
CA GLY A 141 7.25 15.81 12.84
C GLY A 141 6.44 14.56 12.54
N LYS A 142 6.99 13.39 12.88
CA LYS A 142 6.26 12.13 12.88
C LYS A 142 5.86 11.67 14.28
N THR A 143 4.88 10.76 14.33
CA THR A 143 4.52 10.02 15.53
C THR A 143 3.99 8.62 15.21
N GLU A 144 4.48 7.62 15.92
CA GLU A 144 3.87 6.27 15.96
C GLU A 144 2.76 6.18 17.01
N ARG A 145 2.79 7.05 18.02
CA ARG A 145 1.74 7.14 19.03
C ARG A 145 0.62 8.05 18.52
N GLN A 146 -0.49 8.05 19.24
CA GLN A 146 -1.60 8.99 18.99
C GLN A 146 -1.08 10.44 18.99
N CYS A 147 -1.53 11.25 18.02
CA CYS A 147 -1.16 12.65 17.86
C CYS A 147 -1.26 13.43 19.18
N LEU A 148 -2.37 13.26 19.89
CA LEU A 148 -2.61 13.93 21.17
C LEU A 148 -1.51 13.66 22.20
N ARG A 149 -1.04 12.40 22.28
CA ARG A 149 0.05 12.04 23.20
C ARG A 149 1.33 12.75 22.80
N ARG A 150 1.63 12.83 21.51
CA ARG A 150 2.81 13.52 20.99
C ARG A 150 2.74 15.03 21.22
N LEU A 151 1.59 15.65 21.01
CA LEU A 151 1.36 17.07 21.27
C LEU A 151 1.61 17.42 22.74
N HIS A 152 1.10 16.60 23.68
CA HIS A 152 1.39 16.78 25.11
C HIS A 152 2.89 16.62 25.44
N GLU A 153 3.61 15.70 24.78
CA GLU A 153 5.07 15.60 24.95
C GLU A 153 5.80 16.87 24.48
N HIS A 154 5.22 17.59 23.51
CA HIS A 154 5.71 18.88 23.02
C HIS A 154 5.24 20.08 23.85
N GLY A 155 4.54 19.87 24.98
CA GLY A 155 4.12 20.95 25.87
C GLY A 155 2.70 21.46 25.66
N ALA A 156 1.93 20.86 24.75
CA ALA A 156 0.55 21.26 24.52
C ALA A 156 -0.32 21.08 25.78
N PRO A 157 -1.22 22.04 26.11
CA PRO A 157 -2.04 21.97 27.30
C PRO A 157 -3.06 20.83 27.22
N LYS A 158 -3.35 20.20 28.37
CA LYS A 158 -4.30 19.08 28.47
C LYS A 158 -5.75 19.46 28.11
N THR A 159 -6.07 20.76 28.06
CA THR A 159 -7.39 21.31 27.74
C THR A 159 -7.80 21.12 26.28
N ILE A 160 -6.85 20.86 25.37
CA ILE A 160 -7.11 20.64 23.93
C ILE A 160 -8.14 19.52 23.70
N TYR A 161 -8.12 18.50 24.55
CA TYR A 161 -9.04 17.36 24.42
C TYR A 161 -10.49 17.71 24.79
N GLN A 162 -10.70 18.58 25.79
CA GLN A 162 -12.04 18.90 26.30
C GLN A 162 -12.83 19.78 25.33
N GLN A 163 -12.16 20.75 24.70
CA GLN A 163 -12.80 21.68 23.75
C GLN A 163 -13.23 21.00 22.45
N GLN A 164 -12.62 19.88 22.08
CA GLN A 164 -12.92 19.18 20.82
C GLN A 164 -14.05 18.14 20.94
N GLN A 165 -14.34 17.63 22.14
CA GLN A 165 -15.48 16.72 22.34
C GLN A 165 -16.83 17.43 22.26
N CYS A 166 -16.91 18.71 22.64
CA CYS A 166 -18.16 19.49 22.58
C CYS A 166 -18.52 19.96 21.16
N ASN A 167 -17.55 20.09 20.25
CA ASN A 167 -17.80 20.55 18.87
C ASN A 167 -18.48 19.48 17.98
N HIS A 168 -18.59 18.23 18.42
CA HIS A 168 -19.27 17.18 17.64
C HIS A 168 -20.78 17.10 17.94
N VAL A 169 -21.29 17.90 18.87
CA VAL A 169 -22.69 17.87 19.36
C VAL A 169 -23.52 19.03 18.79
N SER A 170 -22.90 20.00 18.12
CA SER A 170 -23.55 21.27 17.74
C SER A 170 -24.30 21.27 16.39
N ASP A 171 -24.20 20.22 15.58
CA ASP A 171 -24.74 20.24 14.20
C ASP A 171 -26.13 19.61 14.04
N ASP A 172 -26.68 18.94 15.06
CA ASP A 172 -28.05 18.40 15.02
C ASP A 172 -28.95 19.08 16.08
N LEU A 173 -29.96 19.78 15.59
CA LEU A 173 -30.91 20.63 16.33
C LEU A 173 -31.72 19.92 17.44
N SER A 174 -31.91 20.64 18.55
CA SER A 174 -33.05 20.60 19.49
C SER A 174 -33.50 19.23 20.02
N VAL A 175 -32.76 18.64 20.97
CA VAL A 175 -33.36 17.69 21.92
C VAL A 175 -32.88 17.99 23.33
N SER A 176 -33.86 18.36 24.17
CA SER A 176 -33.84 18.55 25.62
C SER A 176 -32.76 17.76 26.38
N ASN A 177 -32.22 18.41 27.41
CA ASN A 177 -31.17 18.07 28.41
C ASN A 177 -31.20 16.66 29.08
N ASN A 178 -31.80 15.63 28.48
CA ASN A 178 -32.03 14.32 29.07
C ASN A 178 -31.25 13.16 28.39
N ILE A 179 -30.33 13.42 27.45
CA ILE A 179 -29.52 12.36 26.77
C ILE A 179 -28.13 12.15 27.44
N ILE A 180 -27.93 12.57 28.70
CA ILE A 180 -26.71 12.20 29.46
C ILE A 180 -26.91 10.89 30.25
N GLU A 181 -28.11 10.31 30.27
CA GLU A 181 -28.43 9.07 31.00
C GLU A 181 -28.75 7.85 30.11
N LEU A 182 -27.97 7.58 29.06
CA LEU A 182 -28.06 6.29 28.36
C LEU A 182 -26.75 5.49 28.43
N ARG A 183 -26.84 4.39 29.20
CA ARG A 183 -25.94 3.22 29.28
C ARG A 183 -24.63 3.35 30.07
N ARG A 184 -24.70 3.75 31.34
CA ARG A 184 -23.84 3.12 32.36
C ARG A 184 -24.71 2.22 33.21
N SER A 185 -24.42 0.92 33.22
CA SER A 185 -25.20 -0.07 33.95
C SER A 185 -25.30 0.31 35.43
N SER A 186 -26.48 0.09 36.02
CA SER A 186 -26.82 0.41 37.42
C SER A 186 -25.96 -0.31 38.47
N ARG A 187 -24.98 -1.13 38.05
CA ARG A 187 -24.08 -1.92 38.90
C ARG A 187 -22.94 -1.10 39.53
N ILE A 188 -22.71 0.14 39.07
CA ILE A 188 -21.63 1.00 39.59
C ILE A 188 -22.16 2.02 40.63
N LYS A 189 -23.48 2.18 40.79
CA LYS A 189 -24.06 3.18 41.70
C LYS A 189 -23.75 2.94 43.19
N ASN A 190 -23.32 1.72 43.57
CA ASN A 190 -23.00 1.37 44.97
C ASN A 190 -21.52 0.99 45.19
N LYS A 191 -20.59 1.73 44.60
CA LYS A 191 -19.19 1.73 45.07
C LYS A 191 -18.81 3.11 45.57
N THR A 192 -19.36 3.47 46.73
CA THR A 192 -18.75 4.46 47.62
C THR A 192 -17.39 3.91 48.05
N ALA A 193 -16.35 4.24 47.30
CA ALA A 193 -15.00 4.17 47.83
C ALA A 193 -14.87 5.29 48.86
N THR A 194 -14.96 4.94 50.14
CA THR A 194 -14.52 5.78 51.25
C THR A 194 -13.03 6.08 51.04
N VAL A 195 -12.73 7.24 50.47
CA VAL A 195 -11.39 7.81 50.50
C VAL A 195 -11.26 8.48 51.86
N THR A 196 -10.68 7.75 52.82
CA THR A 196 -10.19 8.33 54.07
C THR A 196 -9.11 9.35 53.70
N THR A 197 -9.37 10.62 54.00
CA THR A 197 -8.44 11.73 53.82
C THR A 197 -7.27 11.56 54.80
N ALA A 198 -6.14 11.05 54.31
CA ALA A 198 -4.86 11.31 54.94
C ALA A 198 -4.44 12.74 54.59
N PRO A 199 -3.83 13.51 55.51
CA PRO A 199 -3.34 14.84 55.21
C PRO A 199 -2.31 14.76 54.08
N PRO A 200 -2.30 15.73 53.14
CA PRO A 200 -1.27 15.79 52.12
C PRO A 200 0.11 15.87 52.79
N PRO A 201 1.11 15.12 52.29
CA PRO A 201 2.47 15.25 52.79
C PRO A 201 2.95 16.70 52.61
N PRO A 202 3.78 17.22 53.53
CA PRO A 202 4.26 18.58 53.47
C PRO A 202 4.91 18.86 52.12
N THR A 203 4.42 19.89 51.46
CA THR A 203 5.04 20.49 50.29
C THR A 203 6.38 21.04 50.73
N THR A 204 7.45 20.27 50.49
CA THR A 204 8.73 20.90 50.22
C THR A 204 8.58 21.57 48.87
N ASP A 205 8.51 22.89 48.90
CA ASP A 205 8.74 23.76 47.76
C ASP A 205 10.17 23.50 47.26
N ASP A 206 10.36 22.40 46.51
CA ASP A 206 11.55 22.16 45.72
C ASP A 206 11.34 22.85 44.37
N ASP A 207 11.58 24.16 44.40
CA ASP A 207 11.82 25.04 43.26
C ASP A 207 13.08 24.60 42.47
N ASN A 208 13.04 23.42 41.83
CA ASN A 208 14.11 22.95 40.96
C ASN A 208 13.63 21.99 39.85
N ASN A 209 12.54 22.32 39.17
CA ASN A 209 12.04 21.57 37.99
C ASN A 209 12.15 22.34 36.66
N ASP A 210 12.83 23.49 36.64
CA ASP A 210 12.99 24.27 35.40
C ASP A 210 13.96 23.65 34.38
N ASN A 211 14.80 22.71 34.81
CA ASN A 211 15.83 22.09 33.97
C ASN A 211 15.40 20.84 33.19
N LYS A 212 14.12 20.43 33.23
CA LYS A 212 13.60 19.29 32.44
C LYS A 212 12.67 19.69 31.29
N ILE A 213 12.57 20.99 31.02
CA ILE A 213 11.57 21.59 30.12
C ILE A 213 12.28 22.19 28.90
N ALA A 214 13.02 21.37 28.16
CA ALA A 214 13.45 21.67 26.80
C ALA A 214 13.65 20.35 26.01
N LYS A 215 12.64 19.49 25.98
CA LYS A 215 12.77 18.18 25.32
C LYS A 215 12.57 18.22 23.80
N SER A 216 12.01 19.30 23.24
CA SER A 216 11.75 19.39 21.81
C SER A 216 12.07 20.78 21.22
N SER A 217 12.30 20.84 19.90
CA SER A 217 12.52 22.11 19.19
C SER A 217 11.36 23.08 19.38
N ILE A 218 10.12 22.58 19.44
CA ILE A 218 8.92 23.39 19.70
C ILE A 218 8.99 24.05 21.09
N THR A 219 9.14 23.26 22.15
CA THR A 219 9.23 23.79 23.53
C THR A 219 10.35 24.80 23.71
N ARG A 220 11.44 24.63 22.96
CA ARG A 220 12.57 25.56 23.01
C ARG A 220 12.24 26.86 22.28
N HIS A 221 11.62 26.79 21.10
CA HIS A 221 11.16 27.96 20.35
C HIS A 221 10.21 28.82 21.18
N GLU A 222 9.19 28.22 21.81
CA GLU A 222 8.23 28.96 22.65
C GLU A 222 8.93 29.68 23.82
N LYS A 223 9.96 29.06 24.41
CA LYS A 223 10.75 29.66 25.51
C LYS A 223 11.69 30.77 25.06
N GLU A 224 12.40 30.58 23.95
CA GLU A 224 13.42 31.53 23.46
C GLU A 224 12.77 32.77 22.83
N THR A 225 11.63 32.60 22.17
CA THR A 225 10.96 33.69 21.42
C THR A 225 9.72 34.23 22.13
N GLY A 226 9.17 33.51 23.11
CA GLY A 226 7.89 33.86 23.74
C GLY A 226 6.67 33.60 22.84
N HIS A 227 6.86 33.01 21.66
CA HIS A 227 5.78 32.71 20.73
C HIS A 227 4.95 31.49 21.17
N HIS A 228 3.74 31.39 20.62
CA HIS A 228 2.82 30.29 20.87
C HIS A 228 2.54 29.46 19.60
N MET A 229 2.54 28.14 19.75
CA MET A 229 2.13 27.24 18.68
C MET A 229 0.61 27.11 18.54
N ASP A 230 0.14 26.92 17.31
CA ASP A 230 -1.25 26.55 17.05
C ASP A 230 -1.47 25.05 17.28
N TRP A 231 -1.71 24.70 18.54
CA TRP A 231 -2.01 23.33 18.94
C TRP A 231 -3.40 22.84 18.50
N ASN A 232 -4.32 23.75 18.19
CA ASN A 232 -5.70 23.41 17.84
C ASN A 232 -5.83 23.09 16.34
N ASN A 233 -5.08 23.78 15.49
CA ASN A 233 -5.14 23.63 14.04
C ASN A 233 -3.92 22.89 13.45
N PHE A 234 -3.25 22.04 14.23
CA PHE A 234 -2.19 21.18 13.69
C PHE A 234 -2.73 20.33 12.53
N GLN A 235 -1.96 20.12 11.48
CA GLN A 235 -2.37 19.37 10.29
C GLN A 235 -1.74 17.99 10.23
N VAL A 236 -2.54 16.98 9.84
CA VAL A 236 -2.04 15.62 9.57
C VAL A 236 -1.84 15.52 8.07
N THR A 237 -0.60 15.42 7.62
CA THR A 237 -0.26 15.49 6.18
C THR A 237 -0.24 14.10 5.56
N TRP A 238 0.36 13.13 6.24
CA TRP A 238 0.45 11.75 5.78
C TRP A 238 0.23 10.75 6.91
N GLN A 239 -0.32 9.59 6.55
CA GLN A 239 -0.42 8.42 7.43
C GLN A 239 0.24 7.21 6.76
N ASP A 240 0.99 6.41 7.51
CA ASP A 240 1.57 5.15 7.04
C ASP A 240 1.85 4.18 8.18
N ASN A 241 1.22 3.01 8.17
CA ASN A 241 1.41 1.99 9.19
C ASN A 241 2.78 1.30 9.13
N HIS A 242 3.61 1.55 8.11
CA HIS A 242 4.97 1.05 8.05
C HIS A 242 5.95 2.13 8.52
N TYR A 243 6.60 1.88 9.65
CA TYR A 243 7.58 2.77 10.28
C TYR A 243 8.59 3.37 9.30
N TYR A 244 9.22 2.54 8.46
CA TYR A 244 10.23 3.02 7.52
C TYR A 244 9.67 3.94 6.43
N ARG A 245 8.43 3.68 5.96
CA ARG A 245 7.76 4.57 5.01
C ARG A 245 7.37 5.89 5.65
N LEU A 246 6.99 5.87 6.94
CA LEU A 246 6.72 7.08 7.71
C LEU A 246 7.97 7.96 7.84
N LEU A 247 9.15 7.36 8.07
CA LEU A 247 10.42 8.07 8.08
C LEU A 247 10.76 8.72 6.73
N ILE A 248 10.57 7.98 5.63
CA ILE A 248 10.77 8.52 4.28
C ILE A 248 9.83 9.70 4.03
N LYS A 249 8.55 9.54 4.39
CA LYS A 249 7.51 10.57 4.28
C LYS A 249 7.89 11.84 5.05
N GLU A 250 8.28 11.71 6.32
CA GLU A 250 8.76 12.86 7.11
C GLU A 250 9.97 13.53 6.46
N SER A 251 10.95 12.74 6.01
CA SER A 251 12.17 13.24 5.36
C SER A 251 11.88 14.00 4.07
N LEU A 252 10.98 13.48 3.23
CA LEU A 252 10.53 14.16 2.01
C LEU A 252 9.84 15.49 2.33
N PHE A 253 9.01 15.51 3.37
CA PHE A 253 8.25 16.69 3.77
C PHE A 253 9.18 17.78 4.35
N ILE A 254 10.09 17.42 5.26
CA ILE A 254 11.10 18.34 5.79
C ILE A 254 11.97 18.89 4.65
N LYS A 255 12.43 18.04 3.74
CA LYS A 255 13.33 18.48 2.67
C LYS A 255 12.66 19.41 1.66
N THR A 256 11.35 19.27 1.46
CA THR A 256 10.60 20.08 0.50
C THR A 256 10.17 21.45 1.08
N TYR A 257 9.85 21.50 2.37
CA TYR A 257 9.39 22.72 3.04
C TYR A 257 10.51 23.46 3.80
N GLU A 258 11.63 22.79 4.07
CA GLU A 258 12.79 23.29 4.82
C GLU A 258 12.40 24.12 6.06
N PRO A 259 11.62 23.53 7.00
CA PRO A 259 11.14 24.22 8.20
C PRO A 259 12.28 24.62 9.13
N GLU A 260 12.34 25.89 9.54
CA GLU A 260 13.41 26.40 10.40
C GLU A 260 13.40 25.82 11.82
N LEU A 261 12.24 25.36 12.32
CA LEU A 261 12.17 24.75 13.66
C LEU A 261 12.77 23.34 13.70
N ASN A 262 12.89 22.67 12.57
CA ASN A 262 13.44 21.33 12.51
C ASN A 262 14.96 21.39 12.51
N LYS A 263 15.58 20.87 13.58
CA LYS A 263 17.05 20.72 13.65
C LYS A 263 17.57 19.65 12.70
N THR A 264 16.79 18.58 12.54
CA THR A 264 17.11 17.45 11.67
C THR A 264 16.60 17.73 10.27
N THR A 265 17.46 17.65 9.27
CA THR A 265 17.12 17.88 7.86
C THR A 265 16.37 16.71 7.22
N HIS A 266 16.48 15.52 7.80
CA HIS A 266 15.75 14.31 7.41
C HIS A 266 15.82 13.27 8.54
N SER A 267 14.88 12.33 8.53
CA SER A 267 14.87 11.18 9.46
C SER A 267 15.54 9.95 8.86
N VAL A 268 15.55 9.82 7.53
CA VAL A 268 16.26 8.80 6.75
C VAL A 268 16.83 9.45 5.48
N PRO A 269 18.06 9.13 5.06
CA PRO A 269 18.64 9.69 3.85
C PRO A 269 17.84 9.29 2.60
N LEU A 270 17.52 10.28 1.76
CA LEU A 270 16.79 10.07 0.51
C LEU A 270 17.77 9.82 -0.64
N LEU A 271 17.76 8.60 -1.19
CA LEU A 271 18.68 8.22 -2.27
C LEU A 271 18.16 8.60 -3.66
N VAL A 272 16.85 8.46 -3.89
CA VAL A 272 16.23 8.68 -5.21
C VAL A 272 15.87 10.15 -5.42
N PHE A 273 15.45 10.84 -4.35
CA PHE A 273 15.01 12.23 -4.36
C PHE A 273 15.76 13.02 -3.28
N PRO A 274 17.07 13.30 -3.47
CA PRO A 274 17.89 13.95 -2.45
C PRO A 274 17.41 15.38 -2.12
N ASP A 275 16.83 16.07 -3.10
CA ASP A 275 16.33 17.44 -2.96
C ASP A 275 14.84 17.50 -2.56
N GLY A 276 14.21 16.36 -2.28
CA GLY A 276 12.78 16.27 -2.00
C GLY A 276 11.91 16.16 -3.25
N LEU A 277 10.61 16.43 -3.10
CA LEU A 277 9.64 16.39 -4.20
C LEU A 277 9.13 17.80 -4.50
N PRO A 278 8.69 18.10 -5.73
CA PRO A 278 7.97 19.34 -6.01
C PRO A 278 6.76 19.49 -5.08
N ARG A 279 6.56 20.70 -4.53
CA ARG A 279 5.44 21.00 -3.60
C ARG A 279 4.05 20.63 -4.13
N VAL A 280 3.87 20.68 -5.44
CA VAL A 280 2.60 20.29 -6.13
C VAL A 280 2.25 18.82 -5.89
N LEU A 281 3.23 17.97 -5.62
CA LEU A 281 3.03 16.54 -5.36
C LEU A 281 2.84 16.21 -3.88
N LEU A 282 2.97 17.20 -2.98
CA LEU A 282 2.81 17.02 -1.55
C LEU A 282 1.45 17.54 -1.06
N PRO A 283 0.90 16.97 0.03
CA PRO A 283 -0.26 17.55 0.70
C PRO A 283 0.07 18.96 1.16
N ASN A 284 -0.74 19.94 0.74
CA ASN A 284 -0.58 21.31 1.21
C ASN A 284 -1.07 21.41 2.67
N PRO A 285 -0.21 21.78 3.63
CA PRO A 285 -0.61 21.95 5.02
C PRO A 285 -1.42 23.22 5.27
N ASP A 286 -1.57 24.11 4.28
CA ASP A 286 -2.28 25.38 4.41
C ASP A 286 -3.72 25.36 3.86
N LEU A 287 -4.15 24.23 3.26
CA LEU A 287 -5.48 24.02 2.68
C LEU A 287 -6.45 23.33 3.64
#